data_AF-A0AA40VST1-F1
#
_entry.id   AF-A0AA40VST1-F1
#
_cell.length_a   1.000
_cell.length_b   1.000
_cell.length_c   1.000
_cell.angle_alpha   90.00
_cell.angle_beta   90.00
_cell.angle_gamma   90.00
#
_symmetry.space_group_name_H-M   'P 1'
#
loop_
_entity.id
_entity.type
_entity.pdbx_description
1 polymer ?
#
loop_
_entity_poly.entity_id
_entity_poly.type
_entity_poly.pdbx_seq_one_letter_code
_entity_poly.pdbx_strand_id
1 'polypeptide(L)'
;MDNLVGGIIPPQPPIDAQSDVHTLKSRLEWGEPAFTILDVRDRMTYNQGHIMGSMPMPIDQLEERAVASLDKSRDIYVYGANDEQTTQAAQILRSAQFVHVSELKGGLAAWKAIGGPTEGIVESRTPAGEDDYNVVARMQNHLENQPKGGASATESIQKGASNLKENIQEGASNLKEGIQEGAGNLKEGIQKGINDIKEDINESGNRS
;
A
#
# COMPACT_ATOMS: atom_id res chain seq x y z
N MET A 1 -11.84 -18.34 41.72
CA MET A 1 -12.52 -17.96 40.46
C MET A 1 -11.55 -18.30 39.36
N ASP A 2 -11.79 -19.43 38.69
CA ASP A 2 -10.91 -19.92 37.63
C ASP A 2 -11.11 -19.08 36.37
N ASN A 3 -10.02 -18.52 35.87
CA ASN A 3 -10.00 -17.64 34.72
C ASN A 3 -10.12 -18.49 33.44
N LEU A 4 -11.37 -18.80 33.05
CA LEU A 4 -11.74 -19.72 31.95
C LEU A 4 -11.31 -19.28 30.54
N VAL A 5 -10.57 -18.18 30.40
CA VAL A 5 -10.07 -17.65 29.12
C VAL A 5 -8.55 -17.77 28.95
N GLY A 6 -7.80 -18.17 30.00
CA GLY A 6 -6.32 -18.15 30.01
C GLY A 6 -5.61 -19.15 29.08
N GLY A 7 -6.34 -19.98 28.33
CA GLY A 7 -5.77 -21.06 27.50
C GLY A 7 -6.13 -21.02 26.01
N ILE A 8 -6.89 -20.01 25.55
CA ILE A 8 -7.31 -19.92 24.14
C ILE A 8 -6.30 -19.14 23.29
N ILE A 9 -5.46 -18.31 23.93
CA ILE A 9 -4.43 -17.53 23.24
C ILE A 9 -3.10 -18.30 23.36
N PRO A 10 -2.55 -18.87 22.27
CA PRO A 10 -1.22 -19.44 22.31
C PRO A 10 -0.23 -18.34 22.75
N PRO A 11 0.73 -18.64 23.64
CA PRO A 11 1.75 -17.67 24.02
C PRO A 11 2.43 -17.18 22.74
N GLN A 12 2.41 -15.87 22.52
CA GLN A 12 3.01 -15.31 21.32
C GLN A 12 4.51 -15.65 21.32
N PRO A 13 5.05 -16.11 20.18
CA PRO A 13 6.46 -16.44 20.10
C PRO A 13 7.32 -15.21 20.47
N PRO A 14 8.48 -15.41 21.11
CA PRO A 14 9.40 -14.33 21.43
C PRO A 14 9.74 -13.51 20.19
N ILE A 15 9.97 -12.20 20.37
CA ILE A 15 10.39 -11.36 19.24
C ILE A 15 11.86 -11.56 18.95
N ASP A 16 12.20 -11.62 17.67
CA ASP A 16 13.60 -11.62 17.23
C ASP A 16 14.21 -10.22 17.38
N ALA A 17 15.52 -10.15 17.58
CA ALA A 17 16.25 -8.87 17.69
C ALA A 17 16.16 -8.01 16.42
N GLN A 18 15.88 -8.64 15.29
CA GLN A 18 15.64 -8.01 13.99
C GLN A 18 14.47 -8.71 13.32
N SER A 19 13.54 -7.96 12.75
CA SER A 19 12.39 -8.52 12.04
C SER A 19 12.13 -7.77 10.75
N ASP A 20 11.59 -8.49 9.76
CA ASP A 20 11.10 -7.87 8.54
C ASP A 20 9.67 -7.32 8.70
N VAL A 21 9.23 -6.58 7.70
CA VAL A 21 7.92 -5.95 7.65
C VAL A 21 6.76 -6.94 7.53
N HIS A 22 6.97 -8.14 6.98
CA HIS A 22 5.94 -9.17 6.87
C HIS A 22 5.64 -9.80 8.24
N THR A 23 6.67 -9.97 9.05
CA THR A 23 6.57 -10.47 10.42
C THR A 23 5.73 -9.51 11.27
N LEU A 24 6.05 -8.20 11.23
CA LEU A 24 5.27 -7.18 11.93
C LEU A 24 3.82 -7.12 11.44
N LYS A 25 3.60 -7.15 10.12
CA LYS A 25 2.25 -7.09 9.52
C LYS A 25 1.41 -8.28 9.95
N SER A 26 1.98 -9.48 9.92
CA SER A 26 1.31 -10.70 10.39
C SER A 26 0.90 -10.56 11.86
N ARG A 27 1.76 -10.01 12.73
CA ARG A 27 1.41 -9.82 14.15
C ARG A 27 0.30 -8.79 14.36
N LEU A 28 0.19 -7.75 13.54
CA LEU A 28 -0.92 -6.78 13.60
C LEU A 28 -2.25 -7.42 13.21
N GLU A 29 -2.26 -8.28 12.19
CA GLU A 29 -3.49 -8.91 11.67
C GLU A 29 -4.08 -9.98 12.62
N TRP A 30 -3.28 -10.54 13.53
CA TRP A 30 -3.72 -11.55 14.50
C TRP A 30 -4.58 -11.02 15.66
N GLY A 31 -4.81 -9.70 15.76
CA GLY A 31 -5.95 -9.14 16.50
C GLY A 31 -5.74 -8.73 17.95
N GLU A 32 -4.62 -9.07 18.60
CA GLU A 32 -4.22 -8.49 19.89
C GLU A 32 -2.71 -8.17 19.90
N PRO A 33 -2.30 -6.94 19.54
CA PRO A 33 -0.90 -6.59 19.53
C PRO A 33 -0.41 -6.40 20.97
N ALA A 34 0.27 -7.42 21.51
CA ALA A 34 1.02 -7.31 22.76
C ALA A 34 2.29 -6.44 22.63
N PHE A 35 2.48 -5.74 21.52
CA PHE A 35 3.68 -4.98 21.18
C PHE A 35 3.40 -3.51 20.90
N THR A 36 4.46 -2.72 20.91
CA THR A 36 4.48 -1.30 20.58
C THR A 36 5.36 -1.08 19.36
N ILE A 37 4.95 -0.20 18.44
CA ILE A 37 5.79 0.27 17.34
C ILE A 37 6.28 1.68 17.67
N LEU A 38 7.59 1.89 17.67
CA LEU A 38 8.23 3.19 17.91
C LEU A 38 8.84 3.75 16.64
N ASP A 39 8.42 4.96 16.28
CA ASP A 39 9.04 5.76 15.22
C ASP A 39 10.02 6.75 15.86
N VAL A 40 11.31 6.59 15.56
CA VAL A 40 12.38 7.39 16.17
C VAL A 40 12.89 8.51 15.28
N ARG A 41 12.22 8.72 14.14
CA ARG A 41 12.50 9.85 13.25
C ARG A 41 12.06 11.16 13.90
N ASP A 42 12.45 12.27 13.30
CA ASP A 42 12.03 13.57 13.78
C ASP A 42 10.49 13.73 13.69
N ARG A 43 9.98 14.64 14.53
CA ARG A 43 8.53 14.83 14.66
C ARG A 43 7.85 15.32 13.37
N MET A 44 8.55 16.08 12.52
CA MET A 44 7.96 16.53 11.25
C MET A 44 7.80 15.35 10.30
N THR A 45 8.81 14.49 10.19
CA THR A 45 8.77 13.28 9.37
C THR A 45 7.67 12.31 9.85
N TYR A 46 7.54 12.09 11.16
CA TYR A 46 6.42 11.30 11.71
C TYR A 46 5.05 11.87 11.29
N ASN A 47 4.86 13.19 11.45
CA ASN A 47 3.60 13.85 11.10
C ASN A 47 3.26 13.76 9.60
N GLN A 48 4.26 13.70 8.72
CA GLN A 48 4.05 13.54 7.28
C GLN A 48 3.52 12.15 6.94
N GLY A 49 4.11 11.11 7.53
CA GLY A 49 3.71 9.72 7.29
C GLY A 49 4.46 8.74 8.20
N HIS A 50 3.74 7.83 8.84
CA HIS A 50 4.27 6.80 9.74
C HIS A 50 3.45 5.51 9.65
N ILE A 51 3.96 4.42 10.22
CA ILE A 51 3.21 3.15 10.32
C ILE A 51 1.98 3.39 11.20
N MET A 52 0.80 2.95 10.75
CA MET A 52 -0.45 3.11 11.49
C MET A 52 -0.32 2.56 12.92
N GLY A 53 -0.70 3.38 13.91
CA GLY A 53 -0.60 3.01 15.33
C GLY A 53 0.81 3.08 15.93
N SER A 54 1.84 3.54 15.19
CA SER A 54 3.16 3.77 15.77
C SER A 54 3.19 5.03 16.65
N MET A 55 3.99 4.99 17.71
CA MET A 55 4.17 6.12 18.62
C MET A 55 5.42 6.93 18.28
N PRO A 56 5.35 8.27 18.29
CA PRO A 56 6.51 9.11 18.01
C PRO A 56 7.40 9.20 19.26
N MET A 57 8.62 8.66 19.15
CA MET A 57 9.68 8.82 20.15
C MET A 57 10.99 9.19 19.46
N PRO A 58 11.15 10.46 19.02
CA PRO A 58 12.37 10.94 18.38
C PRO A 58 13.63 10.50 19.14
N ILE A 59 14.67 10.08 18.41
CA ILE A 59 15.82 9.39 18.99
C ILE A 59 16.53 10.16 20.12
N ASP A 60 16.51 11.49 20.07
CA ASP A 60 17.05 12.41 21.08
C ASP A 60 16.31 12.35 22.43
N GLN A 61 15.07 11.87 22.43
CA GLN A 61 14.20 11.77 23.61
C GLN A 61 13.75 10.33 23.88
N LEU A 62 14.29 9.36 23.12
CA LEU A 62 13.82 7.98 23.11
C LEU A 62 13.92 7.31 24.48
N GLU A 63 15.10 7.38 25.12
CA GLU A 63 15.33 6.73 26.42
C GLU A 63 14.39 7.28 27.50
N GLU A 64 14.39 8.61 27.69
CA GLU A 64 13.58 9.29 28.71
C GLU A 64 12.08 8.97 28.52
N ARG A 65 11.57 9.12 27.30
CA ARG A 65 10.16 8.87 26.99
C ARG A 65 9.78 7.41 27.14
N ALA A 66 10.60 6.48 26.65
CA ALA A 66 10.33 5.06 26.75
C ALA A 66 10.33 4.62 28.22
N VAL A 67 11.35 4.98 29.00
CA VAL A 67 11.46 4.65 30.44
C VAL A 67 10.25 5.16 31.22
N ALA A 68 9.75 6.35 30.89
CA ALA A 68 8.62 6.95 31.59
C ALA A 68 7.26 6.34 31.22
N SER A 69 7.12 5.66 30.07
CA SER A 69 5.81 5.29 29.51
C SER A 69 5.63 3.81 29.16
N LEU A 70 6.70 3.02 29.09
CA LEU A 70 6.66 1.62 28.66
C LEU A 70 7.21 0.67 29.72
N ASP A 71 6.57 -0.50 29.82
CA ASP A 71 7.09 -1.62 30.61
C ASP A 71 8.34 -2.24 29.96
N LYS A 72 9.32 -2.69 30.77
CA LYS A 72 10.57 -3.29 30.29
C LYS A 72 10.38 -4.62 29.57
N SER A 73 9.29 -5.35 29.84
CA SER A 73 8.94 -6.59 29.16
C SER A 73 8.06 -6.38 27.94
N ARG A 74 7.75 -5.13 27.56
CA ARG A 74 6.98 -4.83 26.36
C ARG A 74 7.76 -5.24 25.12
N ASP A 75 7.11 -5.97 24.23
CA ASP A 75 7.62 -6.19 22.88
C ASP A 75 7.63 -4.87 22.12
N ILE A 76 8.81 -4.45 21.64
CA ILE A 76 8.98 -3.19 20.93
C ILE A 76 9.55 -3.46 19.54
N TYR A 77 8.85 -3.00 18.51
CA TYR A 77 9.41 -2.82 17.17
C TYR A 77 9.84 -1.37 17.01
N VAL A 78 11.07 -1.12 16.59
CA VAL A 78 11.59 0.23 16.39
C VAL A 78 12.05 0.42 14.96
N TYR A 79 11.79 1.60 14.40
CA TYR A 79 12.33 2.01 13.09
C TYR A 79 12.70 3.49 13.06
N GLY A 80 13.80 3.80 12.38
CA GLY A 80 14.27 5.14 12.07
C GLY A 80 14.15 5.47 10.58
N ALA A 81 14.88 6.52 10.15
CA ALA A 81 14.96 6.97 8.77
C ALA A 81 15.77 6.01 7.88
N ASN A 82 16.67 5.24 8.51
CA ASN A 82 17.52 4.24 7.88
C ASN A 82 17.87 3.14 8.90
N ASP A 83 18.54 2.08 8.44
CA ASP A 83 18.90 0.94 9.29
C ASP A 83 19.90 1.32 10.40
N GLU A 84 20.77 2.30 10.17
CA GLU A 84 21.74 2.78 11.18
C GLU A 84 21.03 3.45 12.36
N GLN A 85 20.13 4.41 12.09
CA GLN A 85 19.32 5.06 13.13
C GLN A 85 18.41 4.05 13.85
N THR A 86 17.88 3.07 13.11
CA THR A 86 17.09 1.97 13.70
C THR A 86 17.93 1.14 14.67
N THR A 87 19.15 0.78 14.29
CA THR A 87 20.08 0.02 15.12
C THR A 87 20.47 0.82 16.37
N GLN A 88 20.78 2.11 16.21
CA GLN A 88 21.10 3.02 17.31
C GLN A 88 19.95 3.11 18.33
N ALA A 89 18.72 3.27 17.86
CA ALA A 89 17.55 3.33 18.73
C ALA A 89 17.29 2.01 19.48
N ALA A 90 17.46 0.87 18.80
CA ALA A 90 17.34 -0.43 19.45
C ALA A 90 18.39 -0.61 20.55
N GLN A 91 19.63 -0.15 20.33
CA GLN A 91 20.69 -0.17 21.34
C GLN A 91 20.34 0.71 22.54
N ILE A 92 19.85 1.94 22.33
CA ILE A 92 19.41 2.83 23.41
C ILE A 92 18.36 2.14 24.30
N LEU A 93 17.33 1.54 23.70
CA LEU A 93 16.28 0.84 24.44
C LEU A 93 16.83 -0.38 25.21
N ARG A 94 17.67 -1.20 24.58
CA ARG A 94 18.31 -2.36 25.23
C ARG A 94 19.20 -1.94 26.40
N SER A 95 19.99 -0.87 26.24
CA SER A 95 20.80 -0.28 27.31
C SER A 95 19.95 0.25 28.46
N ALA A 96 18.75 0.77 28.17
CA ALA A 96 17.75 1.14 29.15
C ALA A 96 16.95 -0.07 29.71
N GLN A 97 17.44 -1.30 29.56
CA GLN A 97 16.87 -2.54 30.09
C GLN A 97 15.53 -2.99 29.48
N PHE A 98 15.14 -2.47 28.31
CA PHE A 98 14.03 -3.07 27.56
C PHE A 98 14.49 -4.42 26.99
N VAL A 99 13.77 -5.48 27.36
CA VAL A 99 14.23 -6.87 27.13
C VAL A 99 13.87 -7.35 25.73
N HIS A 100 12.73 -6.90 25.21
CA HIS A 100 12.20 -7.33 23.92
C HIS A 100 12.20 -6.16 22.94
N VAL A 101 13.32 -5.96 22.24
CA VAL A 101 13.46 -4.88 21.24
C VAL A 101 13.89 -5.48 19.90
N SER A 102 13.06 -5.26 18.88
CA SER A 102 13.27 -5.69 17.51
C SER A 102 13.48 -4.50 16.58
N GLU A 103 14.54 -4.55 15.79
CA GLU A 103 14.79 -3.62 14.69
C GLU A 103 13.91 -3.99 13.49
N LEU A 104 13.05 -3.07 13.05
CA LEU A 104 12.24 -3.29 11.85
C LEU A 104 13.05 -2.96 10.59
N LYS A 105 13.52 -3.99 9.89
CA LYS A 105 14.41 -3.84 8.74
C LYS A 105 13.72 -3.16 7.56
N GLY A 106 14.42 -2.21 6.94
CA GLY A 106 13.90 -1.39 5.84
C GLY A 106 12.87 -0.32 6.24
N GLY A 107 12.50 -0.26 7.53
CA GLY A 107 11.66 0.77 8.13
C GLY A 107 10.36 1.06 7.37
N LEU A 108 9.97 2.34 7.32
CA LEU A 108 8.73 2.78 6.68
C LEU A 108 8.70 2.48 5.17
N ALA A 109 9.83 2.55 4.48
CA ALA A 109 9.88 2.33 3.04
C ALA A 109 9.52 0.88 2.69
N ALA A 110 10.12 -0.10 3.40
CA ALA A 110 9.77 -1.50 3.22
C ALA A 110 8.32 -1.79 3.65
N TRP A 111 7.84 -1.12 4.70
CA TRP A 111 6.45 -1.25 5.17
C TRP A 111 5.44 -0.83 4.10
N LYS A 112 5.67 0.32 3.47
CA LYS A 112 4.86 0.82 2.35
C LYS A 112 4.92 -0.12 1.14
N ALA A 113 6.09 -0.66 0.83
CA ALA A 113 6.28 -1.56 -0.32
C ALA A 113 5.41 -2.83 -0.23
N ILE A 114 5.10 -3.30 0.97
CA ILE A 114 4.21 -4.46 1.19
C ILE A 114 2.74 -4.07 1.39
N GLY A 115 2.39 -2.80 1.12
CA GLY A 115 1.05 -2.25 1.32
C GLY A 115 0.61 -2.25 2.79
N GLY A 116 1.55 -2.05 3.72
CA GLY A 116 1.23 -1.91 5.13
C GLY A 116 0.49 -0.58 5.40
N PRO A 117 -0.49 -0.55 6.31
CA PRO A 117 -1.25 0.66 6.61
C PRO A 117 -0.37 1.78 7.21
N THR A 118 -0.59 3.01 6.75
CA THR A 118 0.13 4.21 7.20
C THR A 118 -0.86 5.31 7.62
N GLU A 119 -0.39 6.24 8.45
CA GLU A 119 -1.11 7.43 8.89
C GLU A 119 -0.21 8.67 8.71
N GLY A 120 -0.81 9.86 8.53
CA GLY A 120 -0.05 11.11 8.40
C GLY A 120 -0.68 12.13 7.46
N ILE A 121 -0.15 13.37 7.47
CA ILE A 121 -0.68 14.48 6.68
C ILE A 121 -0.50 14.25 5.17
N VAL A 122 0.63 13.68 4.75
CA VAL A 122 0.87 13.38 3.33
C VAL A 122 0.11 12.12 2.92
N GLU A 123 0.11 11.09 3.77
CA GLU A 123 -0.63 9.84 3.51
C GLU A 123 -2.14 10.08 3.35
N SER A 124 -2.71 11.05 4.08
CA SER A 124 -4.13 11.43 3.96
C SER A 124 -4.43 12.43 2.84
N ARG A 125 -3.42 13.15 2.33
CA ARG A 125 -3.57 14.18 1.29
C ARG A 125 -3.04 13.76 -0.08
N THR A 126 -2.46 12.58 -0.20
CA THR A 126 -2.17 12.01 -1.51
C THR A 126 -3.51 11.50 -2.02
N PRO A 127 -4.19 12.17 -2.97
CA PRO A 127 -5.24 11.48 -3.71
C PRO A 127 -4.61 10.21 -4.28
N ALA A 128 -5.37 9.11 -4.37
CA ALA A 128 -4.94 7.93 -5.10
C ALA A 128 -4.29 8.41 -6.41
N GLY A 129 -3.00 8.11 -6.59
CA GLY A 129 -2.28 8.52 -7.79
C GLY A 129 -3.01 8.00 -9.02
N GLU A 130 -2.83 8.63 -10.19
CA GLU A 130 -3.42 8.11 -11.44
C GLU A 130 -3.11 6.61 -11.65
N ASP A 131 -1.99 6.15 -11.08
CA ASP A 131 -1.54 4.76 -11.11
C ASP A 131 -2.14 3.84 -10.02
N ASP A 132 -2.72 4.38 -8.95
CA ASP A 132 -3.32 3.57 -7.87
C ASP A 132 -4.62 2.88 -8.33
N TYR A 133 -5.31 3.46 -9.31
CA TYR A 133 -6.41 2.82 -10.03
C TYR A 133 -5.92 1.99 -11.24
N ASN A 134 -4.67 2.15 -11.65
CA ASN A 134 -4.10 1.43 -12.77
C ASN A 134 -3.57 0.07 -12.30
N VAL A 135 -4.49 -0.89 -12.20
CA VAL A 135 -4.22 -2.27 -11.79
C VAL A 135 -3.09 -2.90 -12.63
N VAL A 136 -2.93 -2.48 -13.89
CA VAL A 136 -1.87 -2.95 -14.79
C VAL A 136 -0.47 -2.52 -14.32
N ALA A 137 -0.32 -1.26 -13.90
CA ALA A 137 0.95 -0.74 -13.39
C ALA A 137 1.34 -1.44 -12.08
N ARG A 138 0.38 -1.64 -11.17
CA ARG A 138 0.59 -2.38 -9.92
C ARG A 138 0.99 -3.84 -10.17
N MET A 139 0.35 -4.49 -11.14
CA MET A 139 0.69 -5.87 -11.54
C MET A 139 2.09 -5.95 -12.15
N GLN A 140 2.47 -5.02 -13.03
CA GLN A 140 3.82 -5.00 -13.61
C GLN A 140 4.90 -4.82 -12.53
N ASN A 141 4.70 -3.87 -11.61
CA ASN A 141 5.65 -3.58 -10.55
C ASN A 141 5.76 -4.75 -9.55
N HIS A 142 4.67 -5.47 -9.29
CA HIS A 142 4.67 -6.68 -8.48
C HIS A 142 5.40 -7.85 -9.18
N LEU A 143 5.19 -8.05 -10.48
CA LEU A 143 5.85 -9.10 -11.26
C LEU A 143 7.36 -8.89 -11.37
N GLU A 144 7.80 -7.63 -11.44
CA GLU A 144 9.21 -7.27 -11.56
C GLU A 144 9.98 -7.47 -10.23
N ASN A 145 9.28 -7.41 -9.10
CA ASN A 145 9.86 -7.44 -7.76
C ASN A 145 9.59 -8.73 -6.96
N GLN A 146 9.03 -9.79 -7.57
CA GLN A 146 8.85 -11.07 -6.87
C GLN A 146 10.19 -11.84 -6.68
N PRO A 147 10.43 -12.46 -5.51
CA PRO A 147 11.59 -13.32 -5.30
C PRO A 147 11.50 -14.54 -6.22
N LYS A 148 12.56 -14.76 -7.02
CA LYS A 148 12.66 -15.82 -8.04
C LYS A 148 12.69 -17.21 -7.40
N GLY A 149 11.53 -17.82 -7.21
CA GLY A 149 11.39 -19.26 -6.93
C GLY A 149 11.26 -20.08 -8.22
N GLY A 150 12.18 -21.01 -8.47
CA GLY A 150 12.06 -22.16 -9.38
C GLY A 150 11.71 -21.90 -10.87
N ALA A 151 12.70 -22.07 -11.76
CA ALA A 151 12.68 -21.73 -13.19
C ALA A 151 11.46 -22.19 -14.03
N SER A 152 10.73 -23.24 -13.64
CA SER A 152 9.57 -23.77 -14.40
C SER A 152 8.23 -23.12 -14.02
N ALA A 153 8.05 -22.74 -12.76
CA ALA A 153 6.84 -22.02 -12.32
C ALA A 153 6.87 -20.56 -12.81
N THR A 154 8.07 -19.95 -12.86
CA THR A 154 8.27 -18.58 -13.31
C THR A 154 7.93 -18.37 -14.78
N GLU A 155 8.28 -19.30 -15.68
CA GLU A 155 7.95 -19.16 -17.11
C GLU A 155 6.44 -19.23 -17.38
N SER A 156 5.75 -20.13 -16.69
CA SER A 156 4.30 -20.30 -16.82
C SER A 156 3.55 -19.05 -16.35
N ILE A 157 3.97 -18.50 -15.21
CA ILE A 157 3.42 -17.27 -14.62
C ILE A 157 3.74 -16.06 -15.50
N GLN A 158 4.98 -15.94 -15.97
CA GLN A 158 5.40 -14.84 -16.84
C GLN A 158 4.66 -14.87 -18.18
N LYS A 159 4.48 -16.05 -18.78
CA LYS A 159 3.69 -16.21 -20.01
C LYS A 159 2.22 -15.90 -19.78
N GLY A 160 1.64 -16.34 -18.66
CA GLY A 160 0.27 -15.99 -18.27
C GLY A 160 0.08 -14.47 -18.10
N ALA A 161 1.03 -13.80 -17.47
CA ALA A 161 1.01 -12.34 -17.29
C ALA A 161 1.13 -11.57 -18.62
N SER A 162 2.01 -12.02 -19.53
CA SER A 162 2.14 -11.43 -20.87
C SER A 162 0.85 -11.56 -21.68
N ASN A 163 0.23 -12.75 -21.68
CA ASN A 163 -1.03 -12.98 -22.39
C ASN A 163 -2.17 -12.11 -21.82
N LEU A 164 -2.22 -11.95 -20.49
CA LEU A 164 -3.22 -11.07 -19.86
C LEU A 164 -3.01 -9.61 -20.24
N LYS A 165 -1.76 -9.14 -20.28
CA LYS A 165 -1.43 -7.77 -20.70
C LYS A 165 -1.85 -7.52 -22.15
N GLU A 166 -1.57 -8.46 -23.05
CA GLU A 166 -1.94 -8.37 -24.46
C GLU A 166 -3.47 -8.32 -24.63
N ASN A 167 -4.21 -9.21 -23.96
CA ASN A 167 -5.68 -9.23 -24.01
C ASN A 167 -6.32 -7.93 -23.47
N ILE A 168 -5.73 -7.33 -22.42
CA ILE A 168 -6.22 -6.06 -21.86
C ILE A 168 -5.96 -4.91 -22.84
N GLN A 169 -4.80 -4.89 -23.48
CA GLN A 169 -4.45 -3.88 -24.48
C GLN A 169 -5.34 -3.99 -25.72
N GLU A 170 -5.59 -5.21 -26.20
CA GLU A 170 -6.49 -5.48 -27.32
C GLU A 170 -7.93 -5.06 -26.97
N GLY A 171 -8.42 -5.43 -25.79
CA GLY A 171 -9.75 -5.01 -25.31
C GLY A 171 -9.91 -3.49 -25.22
N ALA A 172 -8.87 -2.77 -24.76
CA ALA A 172 -8.85 -1.31 -24.71
C ALA A 172 -8.85 -0.69 -26.12
N SER A 173 -8.13 -1.29 -27.07
CA SER A 173 -8.10 -0.84 -28.47
C SER A 173 -9.46 -1.04 -29.13
N ASN A 174 -10.06 -2.22 -28.98
CA ASN A 174 -11.38 -2.55 -29.54
C ASN A 174 -12.47 -1.62 -28.98
N LEU A 175 -12.42 -1.30 -27.69
CA LEU A 175 -13.36 -0.36 -27.08
C LEU A 175 -13.20 1.05 -27.68
N LYS A 176 -11.96 1.51 -27.88
CA LYS A 176 -11.67 2.81 -28.48
C LYS A 176 -12.18 2.89 -29.91
N GLU A 177 -11.97 1.86 -30.72
CA GLU A 177 -12.47 1.77 -32.09
C GLU A 177 -14.01 1.80 -32.12
N GLY A 178 -14.68 1.01 -31.26
CA GLY A 178 -16.14 1.00 -31.19
C GLY A 178 -16.75 2.35 -30.79
N ILE A 179 -16.09 3.10 -29.90
CA ILE A 179 -16.51 4.47 -29.54
C ILE A 179 -16.35 5.43 -30.73
N GLN A 180 -15.25 5.32 -31.49
CA GLN A 180 -15.02 6.15 -32.66
C GLN A 180 -16.01 5.85 -33.78
N GLU A 181 -16.29 4.58 -34.05
CA GLU A 181 -17.27 4.14 -35.03
C GLU A 181 -18.69 4.61 -34.64
N GLY A 182 -19.09 4.42 -33.37
CA GLY A 182 -20.37 4.90 -32.86
C GLY A 182 -20.53 6.42 -32.99
N ALA A 183 -19.47 7.19 -32.69
CA ALA A 183 -19.47 8.64 -32.88
C ALA A 183 -19.58 9.04 -34.36
N GLY A 184 -18.94 8.28 -35.26
CA GLY A 184 -19.06 8.45 -36.71
C GLY A 184 -20.49 8.23 -37.20
N ASN A 185 -21.08 7.08 -36.85
CA ASN A 185 -22.45 6.72 -37.23
C ASN A 185 -23.48 7.74 -36.72
N LEU A 186 -23.30 8.25 -35.50
CA LEU A 186 -24.16 9.31 -34.95
C LEU A 186 -24.06 10.61 -35.76
N LYS A 187 -22.83 11.01 -36.12
CA LYS A 187 -22.60 12.23 -36.92
C LYS A 187 -23.25 12.11 -38.31
N GLU A 188 -23.13 10.96 -38.96
CA GLU A 188 -23.77 10.69 -40.25
C GLU A 188 -25.30 10.71 -40.14
N GLY A 189 -25.87 10.08 -39.11
CA GLY A 189 -27.31 10.10 -38.87
C GLY A 189 -27.87 11.50 -38.65
N ILE A 190 -27.18 12.34 -37.87
CA ILE A 190 -27.54 13.75 -37.66
C ILE A 190 -27.49 14.53 -38.97
N GLN A 191 -26.42 14.33 -39.76
CA GLN A 191 -26.26 15.03 -41.03
C GLN A 191 -27.36 14.64 -42.03
N LYS A 192 -27.72 13.36 -42.08
CA LYS A 192 -28.84 12.87 -42.89
C LYS A 192 -30.15 13.50 -42.46
N GLY A 193 -30.47 13.50 -41.16
CA GLY A 193 -31.69 14.14 -40.66
C GLY A 193 -31.77 15.63 -40.95
N ILE A 194 -30.65 16.36 -40.86
CA ILE A 194 -30.59 17.79 -41.24
C ILE A 194 -30.88 17.97 -42.74
N ASN A 195 -30.38 17.08 -43.60
CA ASN A 195 -30.62 17.16 -45.04
C ASN A 195 -32.09 16.85 -45.36
N ASP A 196 -32.65 15.80 -44.77
CA ASP A 196 -34.06 15.42 -44.93
C ASP A 196 -34.99 16.60 -44.53
N ILE A 197 -34.71 17.27 -43.39
CA ILE A 197 -35.46 18.48 -42.95
C ILE A 197 -35.33 19.65 -43.95
N LYS A 198 -34.15 19.86 -44.53
CA LYS A 198 -33.94 20.95 -45.51
C LYS A 198 -34.71 20.69 -46.80
N GLU A 199 -34.79 19.43 -47.23
CA GLU A 199 -35.61 19.04 -48.38
C GLU A 199 -37.10 19.32 -48.11
N ASP A 200 -37.62 18.89 -46.97
CA ASP A 200 -39.02 19.15 -46.57
C ASP A 200 -39.37 20.66 -46.52
N ILE A 201 -38.46 21.50 -46.01
CA ILE A 201 -38.63 22.96 -45.97
C ILE A 201 -38.67 23.55 -47.39
N ASN A 202 -37.81 23.08 -48.29
CA ASN A 202 -37.78 23.57 -49.67
C ASN A 202 -39.01 23.13 -50.48
N GLU A 203 -39.50 21.90 -50.26
CA GLU A 203 -40.72 21.42 -50.92
C GLU A 203 -41.99 22.12 -50.44
N SER A 204 -42.08 22.46 -49.15
CA SER A 204 -43.21 23.20 -48.57
C SER A 204 -43.21 24.68 -48.97
N GLY A 205 -42.04 25.31 -49.11
CA GLY A 205 -41.91 26.70 -49.59
C GLY A 205 -42.29 26.90 -51.06
N ASN A 206 -42.21 25.87 -51.90
CA ASN A 206 -42.51 25.94 -53.33
C ASN A 206 -43.99 25.62 -53.67
N ARG A 207 -44.83 25.36 -52.65
CA ARG A 207 -46.28 25.08 -52.75
C ARG A 207 -47.17 26.23 -52.24
N SER A 208 -46.57 27.39 -51.89
CA SER A 208 -47.25 28.62 -51.47
C SER A 208 -47.18 29.68 -52.56
#